data_AF-W5SS77-F1
#
_entry.id   AF-W5SS77-F1
#
_cell.length_a   1.000
_cell.length_b   1.000
_cell.length_c   1.000
_cell.angle_alpha   90.00
_cell.angle_beta   90.00
_cell.angle_gamma   90.00
#
_symmetry.space_group_name_H-M   'P 1'
#
loop_
_entity.id
_entity.type
_entity.pdbx_description
1 polymer ?
#
loop_
_entity_poly.entity_id
_entity_poly.type
_entity_poly.pdbx_seq_one_letter_code
_entity_poly.pdbx_strand_id
1 'polypeptide(L)'
;MVVSKRELIENMMGAKYDFEDVLLCRKDRQGEMLFERLCREGLTIGNAKLCLDVFLSICKKSSDFASRYGILKINKRSIFVASFFSISIFVDQILNFYDSSVECLLEDPDLEI
;
A
#
# COMPACT_ATOMS: atom_id res chain seq x y z
N MET A 1 -4.43 -19.49 4.09
CA MET A 1 -3.05 -19.27 4.59
C MET A 1 -3.03 -18.01 5.45
N VAL A 2 -2.05 -17.85 6.35
CA VAL A 2 -1.90 -16.63 7.17
C VAL A 2 -0.56 -15.99 6.80
N VAL A 3 -0.57 -14.72 6.44
CA VAL A 3 0.63 -13.94 6.11
C VAL A 3 0.79 -12.84 7.15
N SER A 4 2.00 -12.66 7.66
CA SER A 4 2.25 -11.62 8.66
C SER A 4 2.38 -10.24 7.99
N LYS A 5 1.91 -9.18 8.65
CA LYS A 5 2.12 -7.81 8.13
C LYS A 5 3.60 -7.46 8.05
N ARG A 6 4.42 -8.02 8.94
CA ARG A 6 5.87 -7.81 8.95
C ARG A 6 6.50 -8.35 7.66
N GLU A 7 6.13 -9.56 7.27
CA GLU A 7 6.61 -10.20 6.03
C GLU A 7 6.20 -9.40 4.79
N LEU A 8 4.97 -8.86 4.75
CA LEU A 8 4.56 -7.96 3.68
C LEU A 8 5.43 -6.70 3.61
N ILE A 9 5.70 -6.07 4.75
CA ILE A 9 6.58 -4.89 4.82
C ILE A 9 8.01 -5.25 4.36
N GLU A 10 8.55 -6.40 4.79
CA GLU A 10 9.87 -6.86 4.35
C GLU A 10 9.93 -7.06 2.83
N ASN A 11 8.86 -7.59 2.21
CA ASN A 11 8.77 -7.74 0.75
C ASN A 11 8.61 -6.38 0.04
N MET A 12 7.82 -5.46 0.57
CA MET A 12 7.72 -4.09 0.05
C MET A 12 9.09 -3.37 0.10
N MET A 13 9.84 -3.56 1.18
CA MET A 13 11.21 -3.03 1.29
C MET A 13 12.18 -3.71 0.32
N GLY A 14 11.91 -4.96 -0.08
CA GLY A 14 12.64 -5.63 -1.16
C GLY A 14 12.38 -5.02 -2.54
N ALA A 15 11.17 -4.50 -2.76
CA ALA A 15 10.76 -3.75 -3.96
C ALA A 15 10.93 -2.23 -3.80
N LYS A 16 11.86 -1.80 -2.93
CA LYS A 16 11.99 -0.40 -2.50
C LYS A 16 12.06 0.60 -3.66
N TYR A 17 12.88 0.33 -4.66
CA TYR A 17 13.10 1.27 -5.77
C TYR A 17 11.84 1.49 -6.61
N ASP A 18 11.04 0.45 -6.81
CA ASP A 18 9.80 0.56 -7.58
C ASP A 18 8.77 1.41 -6.80
N PHE A 19 8.67 1.19 -5.48
CA PHE A 19 7.85 2.02 -4.61
C PHE A 19 8.33 3.47 -4.55
N GLU A 20 9.65 3.70 -4.50
CA GLU A 20 10.20 5.05 -4.56
C GLU A 20 9.87 5.73 -5.89
N ASP A 21 10.02 5.06 -7.03
CA ASP A 21 9.68 5.63 -8.34
C ASP A 21 8.19 6.07 -8.39
N VAL A 22 7.29 5.18 -7.95
CA VAL A 22 5.85 5.49 -7.92
C VAL A 22 5.51 6.59 -6.90
N LEU A 23 6.05 6.54 -5.69
CA LEU A 23 5.68 7.50 -4.64
C LEU A 23 6.40 8.85 -4.79
N LEU A 24 7.62 8.89 -5.33
CA LEU A 24 8.47 10.09 -5.44
C LEU A 24 8.33 10.82 -6.78
N CYS A 25 7.70 10.24 -7.79
CA CYS A 25 7.44 10.94 -9.05
C CYS A 25 6.01 11.47 -9.15
N ARG A 26 5.15 11.21 -8.15
CA ARG A 26 3.74 11.61 -8.15
C ARG A 26 3.55 13.06 -7.70
N LYS A 27 2.84 13.80 -8.55
CA LYS A 27 2.42 15.18 -8.33
C LYS A 27 0.91 15.27 -8.22
N ASP A 28 0.41 16.21 -7.43
CA ASP A 28 -1.01 16.56 -7.41
C ASP A 28 -1.43 17.29 -8.69
N ARG A 29 -2.71 17.69 -8.78
CA ARG A 29 -3.24 18.45 -9.93
C ARG A 29 -2.59 19.84 -10.08
N GLN A 30 -1.96 20.34 -9.03
CA GLN A 30 -1.24 21.60 -8.98
C GLN A 30 0.25 21.43 -9.33
N GLY A 31 0.74 20.20 -9.47
CA GLY A 31 2.13 19.87 -9.79
C GLY A 31 3.03 19.68 -8.57
N GLU A 32 2.47 19.70 -7.35
CA GLU A 32 3.20 19.56 -6.10
C GLU A 32 3.40 18.10 -5.72
N MET A 33 4.56 17.80 -5.11
CA MET A 33 4.90 16.44 -4.72
C MET A 33 4.00 15.96 -3.58
N LEU A 34 3.25 14.88 -3.83
CA LEU A 34 2.29 14.34 -2.85
C LEU A 34 2.94 13.79 -1.58
N PHE A 35 4.21 13.40 -1.68
CA PHE A 35 4.95 12.80 -0.59
C PHE A 35 6.33 13.47 -0.39
N GLU A 36 6.37 14.79 -0.19
CA GLU A 36 7.62 15.55 0.02
C GLU A 36 8.55 14.94 1.08
N ARG A 37 7.98 14.35 2.15
CA ARG A 37 8.76 13.73 3.23
C ARG A 37 9.48 12.45 2.77
N LEU A 38 8.86 11.68 1.86
CA LEU A 38 9.48 10.52 1.22
C LEU A 38 10.62 10.95 0.28
N CYS A 39 10.51 12.10 -0.40
CA CYS A 39 11.57 12.61 -1.29
C CYS A 39 12.91 12.88 -0.58
N ARG A 40 12.89 13.16 0.73
CA ARG A 40 14.11 13.44 1.50
C ARG A 40 14.74 12.21 2.14
N GLU A 41 13.95 11.23 2.55
CA GLU A 41 14.40 10.08 3.35
C GLU A 41 14.42 8.75 2.58
N GLY A 42 13.76 8.72 1.40
CA GLY A 42 13.46 7.49 0.69
C GLY A 42 12.40 6.64 1.38
N LEU A 43 12.08 5.49 0.80
CA LEU A 43 11.17 4.53 1.42
C LEU A 43 11.83 3.95 2.68
N THR A 44 11.23 4.25 3.83
CA THR A 44 11.58 3.71 5.14
C THR A 44 10.59 2.60 5.52
N ILE A 45 10.97 1.77 6.51
CA ILE A 45 10.05 0.77 7.10
C ILE A 45 8.78 1.45 7.63
N GLY A 46 8.90 2.66 8.18
CA GLY A 46 7.76 3.44 8.67
C GLY A 46 6.78 3.79 7.55
N ASN A 47 7.31 4.28 6.42
CA ASN A 47 6.49 4.64 5.27
C ASN A 47 5.88 3.40 4.59
N ALA A 48 6.64 2.31 4.44
CA ALA A 48 6.11 1.05 3.91
C ALA A 48 4.96 0.50 4.79
N LYS A 49 5.10 0.59 6.12
CA LYS A 49 4.04 0.23 7.05
C LYS A 49 2.80 1.11 6.87
N LEU A 50 2.98 2.43 6.74
CA LEU A 50 1.89 3.38 6.52
C LEU A 50 1.15 3.05 5.21
N CYS A 51 1.88 2.83 4.11
CA CYS A 51 1.31 2.42 2.83
C CYS A 51 0.48 1.13 2.96
N LEU A 52 1.05 0.11 3.61
CA LEU A 52 0.31 -1.13 3.85
C LEU A 52 -0.94 -0.92 4.70
N ASP A 53 -0.86 -0.09 5.75
CA ASP A 53 -2.00 0.18 6.64
C ASP A 53 -3.12 0.97 5.94
N VAL A 54 -2.79 1.94 5.09
CA VAL A 54 -3.76 2.67 4.24
C VAL A 54 -4.45 1.71 3.29
N PHE A 55 -3.69 0.93 2.52
CA PHE A 55 -4.23 -0.06 1.59
C PHE A 55 -5.18 -1.05 2.29
N LEU A 56 -4.75 -1.62 3.42
CA LEU A 56 -5.57 -2.56 4.18
C LEU A 56 -6.79 -1.91 4.83
N SER A 57 -6.76 -0.62 5.15
CA SER A 57 -7.92 0.14 5.63
C SER A 57 -9.03 0.17 4.56
N ILE A 58 -8.64 0.38 3.30
CA ILE A 58 -9.58 0.35 2.16
C ILE A 58 -10.13 -1.06 1.96
N CYS A 59 -9.28 -2.10 2.02
CA CYS A 59 -9.74 -3.49 1.99
C CYS A 59 -10.72 -3.82 3.12
N LYS A 60 -10.56 -3.23 4.31
CA LYS A 60 -11.55 -3.41 5.40
C LYS A 60 -12.89 -2.75 5.10
N LYS A 61 -12.90 -1.61 4.40
CA LYS A 61 -14.12 -0.89 4.02
C LYS A 61 -14.90 -1.61 2.91
N SER A 62 -14.24 -2.42 2.06
CA SER A 62 -14.88 -3.14 0.96
C SER A 62 -14.39 -4.59 0.84
N SER A 63 -15.26 -5.54 1.16
CA SER A 63 -15.00 -6.98 1.01
C SER A 63 -14.74 -7.39 -0.44
N ASP A 64 -15.46 -6.76 -1.37
CA ASP A 64 -15.29 -7.00 -2.80
C ASP A 64 -13.92 -6.52 -3.27
N PHE A 65 -13.46 -5.37 -2.76
CA PHE A 65 -12.10 -4.91 -3.02
C PHE A 65 -11.08 -5.87 -2.43
N ALA A 66 -11.21 -6.24 -1.14
CA ALA A 66 -10.29 -7.17 -0.47
C ALA A 66 -10.16 -8.52 -1.19
N SER A 67 -11.28 -9.08 -1.67
CA SER A 67 -11.28 -10.39 -2.34
C SER A 67 -10.53 -10.39 -3.67
N ARG A 68 -10.47 -9.27 -4.41
CA ARG A 68 -9.67 -9.11 -5.64
C ARG A 68 -8.17 -9.31 -5.39
N TYR A 69 -7.70 -8.97 -4.19
CA TYR A 69 -6.32 -9.17 -3.75
C TYR A 69 -6.13 -10.48 -2.97
N GLY A 70 -7.12 -11.37 -2.98
CA GLY A 70 -7.07 -12.65 -2.27
C GLY A 70 -7.11 -12.53 -0.75
N ILE A 71 -7.51 -11.39 -0.19
CA ILE A 71 -7.65 -11.19 1.25
C ILE A 71 -9.02 -11.70 1.72
N LEU A 72 -9.01 -12.61 2.68
CA LEU A 72 -10.22 -13.19 3.29
C LEU A 72 -10.56 -12.53 4.63
N LYS A 73 -9.55 -12.14 5.42
CA LYS A 73 -9.73 -11.48 6.71
C LYS A 73 -8.49 -10.68 7.09
N ILE A 74 -8.68 -9.51 7.70
CA ILE A 74 -7.58 -8.65 8.17
C ILE A 74 -7.59 -8.60 9.70
N ASN A 75 -6.50 -9.04 10.30
CA ASN A 75 -6.26 -8.93 11.74
C ASN A 75 -5.23 -7.83 12.04
N LYS A 76 -5.01 -7.55 13.33
CA LYS A 76 -4.07 -6.51 13.77
C LYS A 76 -2.65 -6.71 13.24
N ARG A 77 -2.16 -7.95 13.21
CA ARG A 77 -0.75 -8.28 12.87
C ARG A 77 -0.58 -9.15 11.62
N SER A 78 -1.69 -9.59 11.01
CA SER A 78 -1.67 -10.55 9.90
C SER A 78 -2.89 -10.42 9.03
N ILE A 79 -2.82 -11.02 7.84
CA ILE A 79 -3.95 -11.21 6.93
C ILE A 79 -4.16 -12.70 6.69
N PHE A 80 -5.41 -13.11 6.59
CA PHE A 80 -5.80 -14.43 6.09
C PHE A 80 -6.06 -14.29 4.60
N VAL A 81 -5.46 -15.19 3.83
CA VAL A 81 -5.45 -15.11 2.38
C VAL A 81 -5.89 -16.42 1.75
N ALA A 82 -6.41 -16.31 0.52
CA ALA A 82 -6.80 -17.42 -0.31
C ALA A 82 -5.59 -18.31 -0.67
N SER A 83 -5.87 -19.54 -1.11
CA SER A 83 -4.82 -20.52 -1.44
C SER A 83 -3.94 -20.09 -2.62
N PHE A 84 -4.48 -19.29 -3.55
CA PHE A 84 -3.76 -18.77 -4.70
C PHE A 84 -2.95 -17.49 -4.42
N PHE A 85 -2.96 -17.00 -3.18
CA PHE A 85 -2.28 -15.76 -2.84
C PHE A 85 -0.77 -15.89 -3.01
N SER A 86 -0.18 -14.93 -3.71
CA SER A 86 1.27 -14.77 -3.83
C SER A 86 1.67 -13.42 -3.24
N ILE A 87 2.66 -13.41 -2.35
CA ILE A 87 3.17 -12.18 -1.75
C ILE A 87 3.76 -11.25 -2.80
N SER A 88 4.51 -11.78 -3.78
CA SER A 88 5.12 -10.94 -4.82
C SER A 88 4.04 -10.21 -5.64
N ILE A 89 3.04 -10.96 -6.14
CA ILE A 89 1.92 -10.41 -6.90
C ILE A 89 1.14 -9.41 -6.06
N PHE A 90 0.95 -9.69 -4.77
CA PHE A 90 0.24 -8.79 -3.87
C PHE A 90 1.00 -7.47 -3.63
N VAL A 91 2.33 -7.53 -3.53
CA VAL A 91 3.18 -6.32 -3.43
C VAL A 91 3.10 -5.50 -4.71
N ASP A 92 3.17 -6.13 -5.89
CA ASP A 92 3.00 -5.46 -7.19
C ASP A 92 1.60 -4.82 -7.31
N GLN A 93 0.58 -5.49 -6.78
CA GLN A 93 -0.78 -4.98 -6.73
C GLN A 93 -0.93 -3.76 -5.81
N ILE A 94 -0.25 -3.73 -4.66
CA ILE A 94 -0.18 -2.55 -3.80
C ILE A 94 0.53 -1.42 -4.53
N LEU A 95 1.65 -1.71 -5.20
CA LEU A 95 2.38 -0.71 -5.98
C LEU A 95 1.50 -0.11 -7.08
N ASN A 96 0.84 -0.95 -7.86
CA ASN A 96 -0.11 -0.54 -8.89
C ASN A 96 -1.30 0.26 -8.34
N PHE A 97 -1.75 -0.04 -7.12
CA PHE A 97 -2.76 0.78 -6.45
C PHE A 97 -2.23 2.19 -6.18
N TYR A 98 -1.00 2.33 -5.69
CA TYR A 98 -0.40 3.64 -5.48
C TYR A 98 -0.11 4.38 -6.80
N ASP A 99 0.22 3.64 -7.85
CA ASP A 99 0.39 4.22 -9.18
C ASP A 99 -0.97 4.66 -9.77
N SER A 100 -2.00 3.83 -9.71
CA SER A 100 -3.27 4.11 -10.40
C SER A 100 -4.27 4.95 -9.59
N SER A 101 -4.20 4.96 -8.25
CA SER A 101 -5.36 5.31 -7.41
C SER A 101 -5.13 6.41 -6.36
N VAL A 102 -3.96 7.04 -6.27
CA VAL A 102 -3.74 8.12 -5.29
C VAL A 102 -4.52 9.39 -5.60
N GLU A 103 -4.87 9.64 -6.88
CA GLU A 103 -5.74 10.79 -7.24
C GLU A 103 -7.11 10.74 -6.55
N CYS A 104 -7.62 9.56 -6.20
CA CYS A 104 -8.88 9.40 -5.46
C CYS A 104 -8.73 9.42 -3.93
N LEU A 105 -7.53 9.18 -3.38
CA LEU A 105 -7.32 9.16 -1.93
C LEU A 105 -7.18 10.56 -1.32
N LEU A 106 -6.83 11.55 -2.14
CA LEU A 106 -6.65 12.94 -1.73
C LEU A 106 -7.96 13.76 -1.75
N GLU A 107 -9.05 13.17 -2.24
CA GLU A 107 -10.38 13.78 -2.22
C GLU A 107 -11.13 13.52 -0.90
N ASP A 108 -10.56 12.74 0.03
CA ASP A 108 -11.13 12.47 1.36
C ASP A 108 -10.30 13.18 2.45
N PRO A 109 -10.66 14.43 2.82
CA PRO A 109 -9.90 15.25 3.77
C PRO A 109 -9.90 14.70 5.21
N ASP A 110 -10.65 13.64 5.50
CA ASP A 110 -10.73 13.01 6.82
C ASP A 110 -9.67 11.92 7.06
N LEU A 111 -8.78 11.66 6.08
CA LEU A 111 -7.56 10.86 6.29
C LEU A 111 -6.46 11.73 6.92
N GLU A 112 -6.65 12.13 8.17
CA GLU A 112 -5.55 12.67 8.98
C GLU A 112 -4.49 11.56 9.17
N ILE A 113 -3.31 11.77 8.57
CA ILE A 113 -2.09 10.97 8.76
C ILE A 113 -1.32 11.51 9.97
#